data_AF-A0A2S2NNR9-F1
#
_entry.id   AF-A0A2S2NNR9-F1
#
_cell.length_a   1.000
_cell.length_b   1.000
_cell.length_c   1.000
_cell.angle_alpha   90.00
_cell.angle_beta   90.00
_cell.angle_gamma   90.00
#
_symmetry.space_group_name_H-M   'P 1'
#
loop_
_entity.id
_entity.type
_entity.pdbx_description
1 polymer ?
#
loop_
_entity_poly.entity_id
_entity_poly.type
_entity_poly.pdbx_seq_one_letter_code
_entity_poly.pdbx_strand_id
1 'polypeptide(L)'
;MQYSLDDSKNDFINEEKETIKNNIMKLKMEIKTLEKNFETEKEDLLLFNKYNGQIMNIRKQFSEELQSLFPHVRLDDKNLKLTDAEFKVFVDYITQKIMFYQNELFKQEIIGEEQVNDVVHALKNGKSEAIDKILGFQVEKNRRRHMNNFINESFGSKAN
;
A
#
# COMPACT_ATOMS: atom_id res chain seq x y z
N MET A 1 37.51 41.59 49.03
CA MET A 1 37.32 40.59 47.95
C MET A 1 36.13 39.72 48.32
N GLN A 2 34.94 40.05 47.80
CA GLN A 2 33.75 39.22 47.92
C GLN A 2 33.85 38.16 46.82
N TYR A 3 34.11 36.92 47.21
CA TYR A 3 34.16 35.79 46.28
C TYR A 3 32.72 35.35 45.96
N SER A 4 32.36 35.45 44.68
CA SER A 4 31.14 34.84 44.12
C SER A 4 31.31 33.32 44.10
N LEU A 5 30.72 32.64 45.07
CA LEU A 5 30.76 31.17 45.16
C LEU A 5 29.40 30.51 44.91
N ASP A 6 28.38 31.31 44.59
CA ASP A 6 27.00 30.83 44.45
C ASP A 6 26.59 30.59 42.99
N ASP A 7 27.17 31.33 42.03
CA ASP A 7 26.79 31.24 40.62
C ASP A 7 27.18 29.89 39.97
N SER A 8 28.34 29.32 40.34
CA SER A 8 28.84 28.06 39.78
C SER A 8 27.99 26.83 40.11
N LYS A 9 27.40 26.78 41.32
CA LYS A 9 26.49 25.67 41.68
C LYS A 9 25.13 25.82 41.01
N ASN A 10 24.68 27.05 40.80
CA ASN A 10 23.42 27.36 40.16
C ASN A 10 23.47 27.02 38.66
N ASP A 11 24.61 27.28 37.99
CA ASP A 11 24.84 26.90 36.60
C ASP A 11 24.84 25.37 36.39
N PHE A 12 25.51 24.61 37.26
CA PHE A 12 25.53 23.14 37.17
C PHE A 12 24.12 22.53 37.34
N ILE A 13 23.34 23.04 38.29
CA ILE A 13 21.95 22.61 38.51
C ILE A 13 21.06 23.00 37.31
N ASN A 14 21.34 24.11 36.64
CA ASN A 14 20.61 24.54 35.44
C ASN A 14 20.97 23.69 34.20
N GLU A 15 22.24 23.33 34.00
CA GLU A 15 22.66 22.41 32.93
C GLU A 15 22.03 21.01 33.09
N GLU A 16 21.98 20.49 34.31
CA GLU A 16 21.37 19.19 34.58
C GLU A 16 19.85 19.22 34.32
N LYS A 17 19.17 20.30 34.70
CA LYS A 17 17.75 20.53 34.39
C LYS A 17 17.48 20.63 32.89
N GLU A 18 18.30 21.35 32.13
CA GLU A 18 18.13 21.43 30.68
C GLU A 18 18.43 20.10 29.99
N THR A 19 19.40 19.34 30.50
CA THR A 19 19.68 17.98 30.02
C THR A 19 18.47 17.05 30.23
N ILE A 20 17.87 17.08 31.43
CA ILE A 20 16.66 16.33 31.74
C ILE A 20 15.50 16.75 30.82
N LYS A 21 15.32 18.06 30.61
CA LYS A 21 14.27 18.61 29.74
C LYS A 21 14.45 18.18 28.29
N ASN A 22 15.68 18.20 27.78
CA ASN A 22 16.02 17.71 26.44
C ASN A 22 15.76 16.21 26.30
N ASN A 23 16.11 15.42 27.31
CA ASN A 23 15.84 13.97 27.33
C ASN A 23 14.33 13.68 27.33
N ILE A 24 13.55 14.39 28.14
CA ILE A 24 12.09 14.29 28.15
C ILE A 24 11.51 14.65 26.78
N MET A 25 12.02 15.71 26.14
CA MET A 25 11.56 16.13 24.82
C MET A 25 11.90 15.09 23.75
N LYS A 26 13.09 14.51 23.80
CA LYS A 26 13.51 13.43 22.91
C LYS A 26 12.61 12.19 23.08
N LEU A 27 12.39 11.75 24.31
CA LEU A 27 11.50 10.62 24.60
C LEU A 27 10.07 10.87 24.12
N LYS A 28 9.54 12.09 24.29
CA LYS A 28 8.22 12.45 23.74
C LYS A 28 8.17 12.35 22.22
N MET A 29 9.23 12.75 21.52
CA MET A 29 9.31 12.61 20.06
C MET A 29 9.43 11.15 19.61
N GLU A 30 10.22 10.36 20.33
CA GLU A 30 10.37 8.92 20.07
C GLU A 30 9.04 8.19 20.28
N ILE A 31 8.31 8.49 21.36
CA ILE A 31 6.97 7.93 21.62
C ILE A 31 6.00 8.27 20.48
N LYS A 32 5.93 9.54 20.07
CA LYS A 32 5.06 9.94 18.94
C LYS A 32 5.41 9.23 17.64
N THR A 33 6.70 9.02 17.39
CA THR A 33 7.17 8.31 16.19
C THR A 33 6.77 6.84 16.26
N LEU A 34 6.91 6.22 17.44
CA LEU A 34 6.53 4.83 17.66
C LEU A 34 5.02 4.63 17.52
N GLU A 35 4.20 5.53 18.06
CA GLU A 35 2.74 5.51 17.91
C GLU A 35 2.33 5.55 16.43
N LYS A 36 2.94 6.45 15.65
CA LYS A 36 2.69 6.54 14.20
C LYS A 36 3.10 5.27 13.47
N ASN A 37 4.28 4.73 13.76
CA ASN A 37 4.77 3.51 13.12
C ASN A 37 3.87 2.31 13.45
N PHE A 38 3.43 2.20 14.70
CA PHE A 38 2.51 1.15 15.14
C PHE A 38 1.18 1.20 14.39
N GLU A 39 0.55 2.37 14.27
CA GLU A 39 -0.71 2.48 13.53
C GLU A 39 -0.52 2.15 12.04
N THR A 40 0.59 2.57 11.44
CA THR A 40 0.91 2.21 10.05
C THR A 40 1.06 0.69 9.88
N GLU A 41 1.85 0.04 10.74
CA GLU A 41 2.09 -1.40 10.65
C GLU A 41 0.84 -2.22 10.98
N LYS A 42 -0.02 -1.72 11.86
CA LYS A 42 -1.34 -2.30 12.14
C LYS A 42 -2.25 -2.21 10.92
N GLU A 43 -2.29 -1.08 10.22
CA GLU A 43 -3.05 -0.94 8.97
C GLU A 43 -2.53 -1.90 7.88
N ASP A 44 -1.21 -2.00 7.73
CA ASP A 44 -0.57 -2.93 6.79
C ASP A 44 -0.90 -4.40 7.13
N LEU A 45 -0.87 -4.76 8.42
CA LEU A 45 -1.24 -6.10 8.88
C LEU A 45 -2.72 -6.42 8.61
N LEU A 46 -3.62 -5.46 8.82
CA LEU A 46 -5.04 -5.62 8.51
C LEU A 46 -5.25 -5.83 7.01
N LEU A 47 -4.55 -5.05 6.16
CA LEU A 47 -4.59 -5.21 4.72
C LEU A 47 -4.07 -6.58 4.29
N PHE A 48 -2.91 -6.99 4.84
CA PHE A 48 -2.34 -8.30 4.59
C PHE A 48 -3.31 -9.41 4.97
N ASN A 49 -3.86 -9.41 6.18
CA ASN A 49 -4.80 -10.43 6.64
C ASN A 49 -6.06 -10.49 5.78
N LYS A 50 -6.56 -9.34 5.30
CA LYS A 50 -7.75 -9.26 4.45
C LYS A 50 -7.54 -9.90 3.09
N TYR A 51 -6.38 -9.70 2.46
CA TYR A 51 -6.18 -10.06 1.05
C TYR A 51 -5.20 -11.21 0.82
N ASN A 52 -4.36 -11.59 1.80
CA ASN A 52 -3.33 -12.61 1.63
C ASN A 52 -3.90 -13.96 1.19
N GLY A 53 -5.06 -14.37 1.72
CA GLY A 53 -5.73 -15.60 1.29
C GLY A 53 -6.09 -15.59 -0.20
N GLN A 54 -6.62 -14.45 -0.69
CA GLN A 54 -6.93 -14.27 -2.11
C GLN A 54 -5.66 -14.25 -2.96
N ILE A 55 -4.61 -13.55 -2.52
CA ILE A 55 -3.32 -13.50 -3.21
C ILE A 55 -2.70 -14.90 -3.31
N MET A 56 -2.71 -15.68 -2.22
CA MET A 56 -2.21 -17.05 -2.20
C MET A 56 -2.99 -17.94 -3.16
N ASN A 57 -4.31 -17.82 -3.20
CA ASN A 57 -5.15 -18.57 -4.13
C ASN A 57 -4.84 -18.21 -5.60
N ILE A 58 -4.73 -16.92 -5.92
CA ILE A 58 -4.37 -16.44 -7.26
C ILE A 58 -2.98 -16.95 -7.66
N ARG A 59 -1.99 -16.90 -6.75
CA ARG A 59 -0.65 -17.44 -7.00
C ARG A 59 -0.66 -18.94 -7.27
N LYS A 60 -1.46 -19.69 -6.50
CA LYS A 60 -1.63 -21.12 -6.70
C LYS A 60 -2.26 -21.42 -8.07
N GLN A 61 -3.37 -20.77 -8.41
CA GLN A 61 -4.03 -20.93 -9.71
C GLN A 61 -3.10 -20.58 -10.87
N PHE A 62 -2.36 -19.48 -10.76
CA PHE A 62 -1.39 -19.08 -11.77
C PHE A 62 -0.26 -20.11 -11.94
N SER A 63 0.23 -20.70 -10.86
CA SER A 63 1.22 -21.77 -10.90
C SER A 63 0.67 -23.02 -11.60
N GLU A 64 -0.57 -23.43 -11.27
CA GLU A 64 -1.25 -24.55 -11.92
C GLU A 64 -1.46 -24.31 -13.43
N GLU A 65 -1.86 -23.09 -13.80
CA GLU A 65 -2.00 -22.68 -15.21
C GLU A 65 -0.66 -22.74 -15.95
N LEU A 66 0.42 -22.23 -15.35
CA LEU A 66 1.76 -22.31 -15.94
C LEU A 66 2.25 -23.75 -16.07
N GLN A 67 2.02 -24.61 -15.07
CA GLN A 67 2.41 -26.01 -15.13
C GLN A 67 1.65 -26.76 -16.25
N SER A 68 0.39 -26.37 -16.51
CA SER A 68 -0.39 -26.91 -17.62
C SER A 68 0.12 -26.44 -18.99
N LEU A 69 0.58 -25.20 -19.11
CA LEU A 69 1.12 -24.66 -20.35
C LEU A 69 2.54 -25.18 -20.65
N PHE A 70 3.31 -25.45 -19.60
CA PHE A 70 4.71 -25.87 -19.66
C PHE A 70 4.95 -27.16 -18.87
N PRO A 71 4.38 -28.30 -19.29
CA PRO A 71 4.44 -29.54 -18.50
C PRO A 71 5.86 -30.10 -18.35
N HIS A 72 6.77 -29.75 -19.25
CA HIS A 72 8.16 -30.21 -19.25
C HIS A 72 9.13 -29.20 -18.60
N VAL A 73 8.63 -28.03 -18.21
CA VAL A 73 9.44 -26.99 -17.58
C VAL A 73 9.35 -27.12 -16.07
N ARG A 74 10.50 -27.14 -15.40
CA ARG A 74 10.57 -27.07 -13.95
C ARG A 74 10.52 -25.61 -13.52
N LEU A 75 9.32 -25.15 -13.13
CA LEU A 75 9.09 -23.77 -12.72
C LEU A 75 9.93 -23.34 -11.49
N ASP A 76 10.38 -24.31 -10.68
CA ASP A 76 11.20 -24.07 -9.49
C ASP A 76 12.70 -23.88 -9.80
N ASP A 77 13.14 -24.08 -11.05
CA ASP A 77 14.55 -23.95 -11.42
C ASP A 77 14.96 -22.48 -11.52
N LYS A 78 15.98 -22.10 -10.75
CA LYS A 78 16.57 -20.75 -10.79
C LYS A 78 17.18 -20.42 -12.16
N ASN A 79 17.58 -21.43 -12.92
CA ASN A 79 18.14 -21.28 -14.27
C ASN A 79 17.15 -21.76 -15.33
N LEU A 80 15.87 -21.39 -15.17
CA LEU A 80 14.80 -21.67 -16.13
C LEU A 80 15.24 -21.32 -17.55
N LYS A 81 15.32 -22.33 -18.42
CA LYS A 81 15.56 -22.14 -19.85
C LYS A 81 14.32 -22.56 -20.60
N LEU A 82 13.70 -21.58 -21.26
CA LEU A 82 12.61 -21.81 -22.19
C LEU A 82 13.20 -21.85 -23.61
N THR A 83 12.67 -22.73 -24.44
CA THR A 83 12.86 -22.64 -25.89
C THR A 83 12.17 -21.40 -26.44
N ASP A 84 12.56 -20.93 -27.62
CA ASP A 84 11.92 -19.75 -28.25
C ASP A 84 10.40 -19.93 -28.43
N ALA A 85 9.96 -21.17 -28.71
CA ALA A 85 8.55 -21.51 -28.82
C ALA A 85 7.82 -21.40 -27.48
N GLU A 86 8.39 -21.94 -26.40
CA GLU A 86 7.83 -21.85 -25.05
C GLU A 86 7.81 -20.40 -24.55
N PHE A 87 8.88 -19.64 -24.82
CA PHE A 87 8.93 -18.23 -24.49
C PHE A 87 7.85 -17.43 -25.21
N LYS A 88 7.61 -17.70 -26.49
CA LYS A 88 6.50 -17.08 -27.24
C LYS A 88 5.14 -17.40 -26.60
N VAL A 89 4.89 -18.66 -26.27
CA VAL A 89 3.65 -19.09 -25.59
C VAL A 89 3.48 -18.36 -24.26
N PHE A 90 4.57 -18.19 -23.50
CA PHE A 90 4.57 -17.46 -22.24
C PHE A 90 4.20 -15.99 -22.44
N VAL A 91 4.82 -15.32 -23.41
CA VAL A 91 4.52 -13.91 -23.73
C VAL A 91 3.06 -13.74 -24.15
N ASP A 92 2.55 -14.62 -25.01
CA ASP A 92 1.15 -14.59 -25.45
C ASP A 92 0.20 -14.76 -24.24
N TYR A 93 0.47 -15.72 -23.38
CA TYR A 93 -0.32 -15.98 -22.17
C TYR A 93 -0.33 -14.80 -21.18
N ILE A 94 0.84 -14.25 -20.87
CA ILE A 94 0.94 -13.10 -19.95
C ILE A 94 0.25 -11.88 -20.54
N THR A 95 0.40 -11.64 -21.84
CA THR A 95 -0.29 -10.54 -22.53
C THR A 95 -1.81 -10.67 -22.41
N GLN A 96 -2.35 -11.87 -22.61
CA GLN A 96 -3.79 -12.13 -22.43
C GLN A 96 -4.24 -11.92 -20.99
N LYS A 97 -3.48 -12.39 -19.99
CA LYS A 97 -3.79 -12.17 -18.58
C LYS A 97 -3.78 -10.68 -18.22
N ILE A 98 -2.79 -9.92 -18.70
CA ILE A 98 -2.73 -8.46 -18.50
C ILE A 98 -3.97 -7.78 -19.09
N MET A 99 -4.31 -8.08 -20.34
CA MET A 99 -5.50 -7.52 -20.99
C MET A 99 -6.79 -7.88 -20.25
N PHE A 100 -6.91 -9.13 -19.79
CA PHE A 100 -8.05 -9.56 -18.97
C PHE A 100 -8.18 -8.72 -17.70
N TYR A 101 -7.10 -8.55 -16.93
CA TYR A 101 -7.14 -7.76 -15.70
C TYR A 101 -7.41 -6.27 -15.95
N GLN A 102 -6.87 -5.70 -17.04
CA GLN A 102 -7.19 -4.34 -17.45
C GLN A 102 -8.69 -4.17 -17.74
N ASN A 103 -9.29 -5.14 -18.44
CA ASN A 103 -10.72 -5.12 -18.72
C ASN A 103 -11.57 -5.28 -17.46
N GLU A 104 -11.20 -6.16 -16.53
CA GLU A 104 -11.89 -6.31 -15.26
C GLU A 104 -11.81 -5.04 -14.39
N LEU A 105 -10.66 -4.37 -14.38
CA LEU A 105 -10.51 -3.06 -13.73
C LEU A 105 -11.43 -2.01 -14.35
N PHE A 106 -11.48 -1.95 -15.69
CA PHE A 106 -12.34 -1.02 -16.41
C PHE A 106 -13.83 -1.28 -16.15
N LYS A 107 -14.25 -2.55 -16.10
CA LYS A 107 -15.64 -2.91 -15.72
C LYS A 107 -15.99 -2.42 -14.32
N GLN A 108 -15.08 -2.60 -13.36
CA GLN A 108 -15.32 -2.10 -12.00
C GLN A 108 -15.40 -0.56 -11.94
N GLU A 109 -14.68 0.14 -12.83
CA GLU A 109 -14.81 1.58 -12.96
C GLU A 109 -16.18 1.99 -13.49
N ILE A 110 -16.64 1.37 -14.58
CA ILE A 110 -17.98 1.62 -15.16
C ILE A 110 -19.08 1.33 -14.14
N ILE A 111 -19.08 0.15 -13.52
CA ILE A 111 -20.09 -0.26 -12.54
C ILE A 111 -20.12 0.73 -11.37
N GLY A 112 -18.96 1.19 -10.93
CA GLY A 112 -18.88 2.18 -9.85
C GLY A 112 -19.40 3.55 -10.26
N GLU A 113 -19.16 4.00 -11.49
CA GLU A 113 -19.72 5.25 -12.01
C GLU A 113 -21.24 5.18 -12.20
N GLU A 114 -21.77 4.04 -12.67
CA GLU A 114 -23.21 3.78 -12.71
C GLU A 114 -23.83 3.81 -11.31
N GLN A 115 -23.20 3.18 -10.32
CA GLN A 115 -23.66 3.22 -8.93
C GLN A 115 -23.67 4.64 -8.36
N VAL A 116 -22.67 5.48 -8.70
CA VAL A 116 -22.67 6.90 -8.31
C VAL A 116 -23.85 7.64 -8.95
N ASN A 117 -24.11 7.42 -10.24
CA ASN A 117 -25.24 8.04 -10.93
C ASN A 117 -26.58 7.63 -10.31
N ASP A 118 -26.76 6.35 -10.00
CA ASP A 118 -27.97 5.83 -9.33
C ASP A 118 -28.18 6.47 -7.96
N VAL A 119 -27.10 6.64 -7.18
CA VAL A 119 -27.16 7.33 -5.89
C VAL A 119 -27.50 8.81 -6.07
N VAL A 120 -26.90 9.50 -7.05
CA VAL A 120 -27.23 10.91 -7.34
C VAL A 120 -28.72 11.05 -7.69
N HIS A 121 -29.27 10.11 -8.47
CA HIS A 121 -30.70 10.05 -8.74
C HIS A 121 -31.53 9.76 -7.48
N ALA A 122 -31.10 8.85 -6.61
CA ALA A 122 -31.77 8.57 -5.34
C ALA A 122 -31.76 9.76 -4.37
N LEU A 123 -30.68 10.54 -4.33
CA LEU A 123 -30.54 11.75 -3.53
C LEU A 123 -31.42 12.89 -4.04
N LYS A 124 -31.51 13.07 -5.36
CA LYS A 124 -32.47 13.99 -5.98
C LYS A 124 -33.92 13.64 -5.62
N ASN A 125 -34.20 12.36 -5.35
CA ASN A 125 -35.50 11.85 -4.94
C ASN A 125 -35.67 11.75 -3.40
N GLY A 126 -34.78 12.37 -2.61
CA GLY A 126 -34.94 12.53 -1.16
C GLY A 126 -34.49 11.35 -0.29
N LYS A 127 -33.78 10.34 -0.83
CA LYS A 127 -33.30 9.18 -0.06
C LYS A 127 -31.84 9.39 0.39
N SER A 128 -31.64 9.86 1.63
CA SER A 128 -30.33 10.22 2.18
C SER A 128 -29.40 9.02 2.50
N GLU A 129 -29.93 7.81 2.63
CA GLU A 129 -29.16 6.60 2.98
C GLU A 129 -28.20 6.13 1.86
N ALA A 130 -28.29 6.75 0.68
CA ALA A 130 -27.51 6.36 -0.48
C ALA A 130 -26.08 6.99 -0.47
N ILE A 131 -25.81 7.99 0.38
CA ILE A 131 -24.53 8.73 0.46
C ILE A 131 -23.34 7.83 0.81
N ASP A 132 -23.53 6.84 1.68
CA ASP A 132 -22.44 5.94 2.12
C ASP A 132 -21.86 5.12 0.97
N LYS A 133 -22.67 4.78 -0.04
CA LYS A 133 -22.20 4.09 -1.25
C LYS A 133 -21.32 4.97 -2.13
N ILE A 134 -21.63 6.27 -2.26
CA ILE A 134 -20.77 7.25 -2.97
C ILE A 134 -19.43 7.41 -2.24
N LEU A 135 -19.47 7.55 -0.91
CA LEU A 135 -18.26 7.68 -0.10
C LEU A 135 -17.34 6.47 -0.26
N GLY A 136 -17.89 5.25 -0.19
CA GLY A 136 -17.13 4.02 -0.43
C GLY A 136 -16.49 3.98 -1.82
N PHE A 137 -17.22 4.33 -2.88
CA PHE A 137 -16.67 4.38 -4.24
C PHE A 137 -15.56 5.42 -4.39
N GLN A 138 -15.75 6.63 -3.84
CA GLN A 138 -14.77 7.72 -3.95
C GLN A 138 -13.48 7.42 -3.17
N VAL A 139 -13.59 6.76 -2.02
CA VAL A 139 -12.44 6.26 -1.25
C VAL A 139 -11.68 5.22 -2.05
N GLU A 140 -12.37 4.25 -2.66
CA GLU A 140 -11.73 3.21 -3.46
C GLU A 140 -11.09 3.77 -4.75
N LYS A 141 -11.73 4.75 -5.41
CA LYS A 141 -11.17 5.46 -6.57
C LYS A 141 -9.88 6.19 -6.21
N ASN A 142 -9.84 6.89 -5.07
CA ASN A 142 -8.63 7.53 -4.57
C ASN A 142 -7.56 6.53 -4.15
N ARG A 143 -7.92 5.42 -3.52
CA ARG A 143 -6.99 4.33 -3.16
C ARG A 143 -6.30 3.77 -4.39
N ARG A 144 -7.05 3.49 -5.46
CA ARG A 144 -6.49 3.03 -6.75
C ARG A 144 -5.54 4.05 -7.37
N ARG A 145 -5.89 5.34 -7.34
CA ARG A 145 -5.01 6.43 -7.81
C ARG A 145 -3.69 6.46 -7.03
N HIS A 146 -3.75 6.37 -5.70
CA HIS A 146 -2.55 6.32 -4.86
C HIS A 146 -1.68 5.10 -5.15
N MET A 147 -2.29 3.92 -5.33
CA MET A 147 -1.56 2.70 -5.69
C MET A 147 -0.85 2.84 -7.05
N ASN A 148 -1.53 3.40 -8.06
CA ASN A 148 -0.93 3.66 -9.37
C ASN A 148 0.22 4.67 -9.28
N ASN A 149 0.08 5.72 -8.49
CA ASN A 149 1.15 6.68 -8.25
C ASN A 149 2.36 6.00 -7.57
N PHE A 150 2.13 5.17 -6.55
CA PHE A 150 3.19 4.41 -5.88
C PHE A 150 3.93 3.48 -6.83
N ILE A 151 3.20 2.76 -7.71
CA ILE A 151 3.80 1.89 -8.72
C ILE A 151 4.63 2.72 -9.71
N ASN A 152 4.11 3.86 -10.18
CA ASN A 152 4.82 4.76 -11.09
C ASN A 152 6.06 5.39 -10.44
N GLU A 153 6.02 5.73 -9.16
CA GLU A 153 7.17 6.28 -8.43
C GLU A 153 8.23 5.19 -8.15
N SER A 154 7.78 3.99 -7.78
CA SER A 154 8.67 2.87 -7.44
C SER A 154 9.33 2.22 -8.66
N PHE A 155 8.65 2.22 -9.81
CA PHE A 155 9.10 1.51 -11.01
C PHE A 155 9.22 2.38 -12.28
N GLY A 156 8.66 3.59 -12.29
CA GLY A 156 8.70 4.50 -13.44
C GLY A 156 9.93 5.40 -13.52
N SER A 157 10.79 5.43 -12.49
CA SER A 157 12.04 6.20 -12.50
C SER A 157 13.23 5.36 -13.03
N LYS A 158 13.09 4.82 -14.25
CA LYS A 158 14.21 4.27 -15.05
C LYS A 158 13.95 4.44 -16.55
N ALA A 159 13.84 5.69 -16.99
CA ALA A 159 14.01 6.05 -18.39
C ALA A 159 14.52 7.49 -18.47
N ASN A 160 15.83 7.65 -18.31
CA ASN A 160 16.64 8.76 -18.83
C ASN A 160 18.06 8.23 -19.02
#